data_AF-A0A1J5PXR2-F1
#
_entry.id   AF-A0A1J5PXR2-F1
#
_cell.length_a   1.000
_cell.length_b   1.000
_cell.length_c   1.000
_cell.angle_alpha   90.00
_cell.angle_beta   90.00
_cell.angle_gamma   90.00
#
_symmetry.space_group_name_H-M   'P 1'
#
loop_
_entity.id
_entity.type
_entity.pdbx_description
1 polymer ?
#
loop_
_entity_poly.entity_id
_entity_poly.type
_entity_poly.pdbx_seq_one_letter_code
_entity_poly.pdbx_strand_id
1 'polypeptide(L)' 'MKTERVTSNKPVVLTYGADRFSADSMDVDNRQRTLRLDGRVRGTLLPSVKP' A
#
# COMPACT_ATOMS: atom_id res chain seq x y z
N MET A 1 -21.09 5.54 -8.33
CA MET A 1 -19.81 6.24 -8.57
C MET A 1 -18.74 5.50 -7.78
N LYS A 2 -17.84 4.75 -8.42
CA LYS A 2 -16.73 4.10 -7.71
C LYS A 2 -15.78 5.20 -7.27
N THR A 3 -15.57 5.34 -5.97
CA THR A 3 -14.59 6.29 -5.42
C THR A 3 -13.20 5.90 -5.92
N GLU A 4 -12.59 6.75 -6.74
CA GLU A 4 -11.24 6.53 -7.27
C GLU A 4 -10.14 6.92 -6.27
N ARG A 5 -10.54 7.31 -5.06
CA ARG A 5 -9.68 7.50 -3.90
C ARG A 5 -10.13 6.60 -2.75
N VAL A 6 -9.18 5.93 -2.09
CA VAL A 6 -9.43 5.06 -0.93
C VAL A 6 -8.51 5.50 0.20
N THR A 7 -9.08 5.84 1.34
CA THR A 7 -8.33 6.24 2.53
C THR A 7 -8.62 5.31 3.70
N SER A 8 -7.63 5.11 4.57
CA SER A 8 -7.78 4.43 5.86
C SER A 8 -6.99 5.18 6.92
N ASN A 9 -7.65 5.52 8.01
CA ASN A 9 -7.03 6.03 9.23
C ASN A 9 -6.76 4.92 10.27
N LYS A 10 -6.92 3.65 9.87
CA LYS A 10 -6.64 2.46 10.67
C LYS A 10 -5.41 1.75 10.13
N PRO A 11 -4.71 0.96 10.97
CA PRO A 11 -3.58 0.16 10.53
C PRO A 11 -3.94 -0.65 9.28
N VAL A 12 -3.06 -0.57 8.28
CA VAL A 12 -3.24 -1.22 6.99
C VAL A 12 -2.13 -2.21 6.72
N VAL A 13 -2.45 -3.18 5.87
CA VAL A 13 -1.48 -4.03 5.20
C VAL A 13 -1.74 -3.93 3.70
N LEU A 14 -0.69 -3.60 2.95
CA LEU A 14 -0.68 -3.66 1.50
C LEU A 14 0.16 -4.86 1.04
N THR A 15 -0.37 -5.60 0.08
CA THR A 15 0.35 -6.70 -0.59
C THR A 15 0.58 -6.33 -2.05
N TYR A 16 1.83 -6.31 -2.49
CA TYR A 16 2.22 -6.03 -3.88
C TYR A 16 3.03 -7.20 -4.42
N GLY A 17 2.38 -8.07 -5.21
CA GLY A 17 2.99 -9.35 -5.59
C GLY A 17 3.33 -10.18 -4.35
N ALA A 18 4.61 -10.50 -4.19
CA ALA A 18 5.15 -11.22 -3.03
C ALA A 18 5.50 -10.29 -1.85
N ASP A 19 5.56 -8.98 -2.09
CA ASP A 19 5.97 -8.00 -1.10
C ASP A 19 4.82 -7.61 -0.18
N ARG A 20 5.16 -7.25 1.06
CA ARG A 20 4.19 -6.84 2.08
C ARG A 20 4.62 -5.56 2.77
N PHE A 21 3.70 -4.60 2.88
CA PHE A 21 3.90 -3.33 3.55
C PHE A 21 2.84 -3.16 4.64
N SER A 22 3.22 -2.64 5.80
CA SER A 22 2.29 -2.27 6.88
C SER A 22 2.49 -0.80 7.27
N ALA A 23 1.41 -0.12 7.60
CA ALA A 23 1.42 1.29 8.03
C ALA A 23 0.25 1.59 8.98
N ASP A 24 0.27 2.76 9.62
CA ASP A 24 -0.80 3.18 10.52
C ASP A 24 -1.98 3.80 9.75
N SER A 25 -1.74 4.34 8.55
CA SER A 25 -2.77 4.89 7.65
C SER A 25 -2.39 4.79 6.17
N MET A 26 -3.38 4.94 5.28
CA MET A 26 -3.25 4.82 3.83
C MET A 26 -4.09 5.86 3.09
N ASP A 27 -3.57 6.31 1.95
CA ASP A 27 -4.30 7.06 0.94
C ASP A 27 -3.90 6.59 -0.46
N VAL A 28 -4.87 6.15 -1.26
CA VAL A 28 -4.67 5.67 -2.63
C VAL A 28 -5.52 6.52 -3.55
N ASP A 29 -4.90 7.12 -4.56
CA ASP A 29 -5.57 7.70 -5.72
C ASP A 29 -5.32 6.82 -6.94
N ASN A 30 -6.36 6.11 -7.39
CA ASN A 30 -6.29 5.20 -8.53
C ASN A 30 -6.23 5.94 -9.88
N ARG A 31 -6.71 7.18 -9.97
CA ARG A 31 -6.58 7.99 -11.21
C ARG A 31 -5.14 8.45 -11.40
N GLN A 32 -4.53 8.91 -10.31
CA GLN A 32 -3.14 9.37 -10.31
C GLN A 32 -2.14 8.22 -10.12
N ARG A 33 -2.62 6.98 -9.94
CA ARG A 33 -1.81 5.79 -9.61
C ARG A 33 -0.83 6.06 -8.47
N THR A 34 -1.28 6.83 -7.49
CA THR A 34 -0.48 7.26 -6.34
C THR A 34 -0.94 6.51 -5.11
N LEU A 35 0.02 5.98 -4.34
CA LEU A 35 -0.19 5.34 -3.05
C LEU A 35 0.68 6.07 -2.03
N ARG A 36 0.07 6.43 -0.90
CA ARG A 36 0.75 6.99 0.26
C ARG A 36 0.45 6.15 1.49
N LEU A 37 1.51 5.81 2.23
CA LEU A 37 1.47 5.16 3.53
C LEU A 37 2.12 6.11 4.53
N ASP A 38 1.50 6.28 5.71
CA ASP A 38 1.99 7.19 6.76
C ASP A 38 2.08 6.47 8.12
N GLY A 39 2.87 7.06 9.03
CA GLY A 39 3.12 6.53 10.37
C GLY A 39 4.30 5.55 10.42
N ARG A 40 4.17 4.46 11.17
CA ARG A 40 5.18 3.39 11.26
C ARG A 40 5.14 2.47 10.04
N VAL A 41 5.67 2.98 8.94
CA VAL A 41 5.76 2.22 7.68
C VAL A 41 6.86 1.16 7.78
N ARG A 42 6.52 -0.10 7.49
CA ARG A 42 7.47 -1.22 7.37
C ARG A 42 7.19 -2.00 6.10
N GLY A 43 8.26 -2.38 5.39
CA GLY A 43 8.18 -3.19 4.17
C GLY A 43 9.03 -4.44 4.30
N THR A 44 8.48 -5.58 3.89
CA THR A 44 9.21 -6.81 3.64
C THR A 44 9.19 -7.05 2.13
N LEU A 45 10.35 -6.95 1.51
CA LEU A 45 10.54 -7.24 0.09
C LEU A 45 11.05 -8.68 -0.03
N LEU A 46 10.35 -9.49 -0.82
CA LEU A 46 10.81 -10.83 -1.14
C LEU A 46 11.70 -10.78 -2.39
N PRO A 47 12.80 -11.56 -2.44
CA PRO A 47 13.62 -11.64 -3.63
C PRO A 47 12.76 -12.03 -4.82
N SER A 48 12.83 -11.23 -5.88
CA SER A 48 12.24 -11.61 -7.16
C SER A 48 13.13 -12.71 -7.74
N VAL A 49 12.77 -13.98 -7.52
CA VAL A 49 13.42 -15.08 -8.23
C VAL A 49 12.93 -15.01 -9.66
N LYS A 50 13.63 -14.22 -10.48
CA LYS A 50 13.47 -14.25 -11.92
C LYS A 50 14.26 -15.48 -12.40
N PRO A 51 13.62 -16.50 -12.98
CA PRO A 51 14.34 -17.56 -13.68
C PRO A 51 15.15 -16.99 -14.85
#